data_AF-A0A2S3WMH9-F1
#
_entry.id   AF-A0A2S3WMH9-F1
#
_cell.length_a   1.000
_cell.length_b   1.000
_cell.length_c   1.000
_cell.angle_alpha   90.00
_cell.angle_beta   90.00
_cell.angle_gamma   90.00
#
_symmetry.space_group_name_H-M   'P 1'
#
loop_
_entity.id
_entity.type
_entity.pdbx_description
1 polymer ?
#
loop_
_entity_poly.entity_id
_entity_poly.type
_entity_poly.pdbx_seq_one_letter_code
_entity_poly.pdbx_strand_id
1 'polypeptide(L)' 'MAGGLEGEEIAVSATIEGKTFYAFQFEHGGTLESNTRPYIAIELGTHENGSNFKSNDEALAFWDKLLDSFKPLPE' A
#
# COMPACT_ATOMS: atom_id res chain seq x y z
N MET A 1 -8.26 3.07 -2.30
CA MET A 1 -8.19 3.51 -3.71
C MET A 1 -6.75 3.85 -4.01
N ALA A 2 -6.22 3.52 -5.18
CA ALA A 2 -4.87 3.95 -5.58
C ALA A 2 -4.96 4.81 -6.84
N GLY A 3 -4.70 6.11 -6.73
CA GLY A 3 -4.78 7.01 -7.88
C GLY A 3 -6.13 7.00 -8.60
N GLY A 4 -7.23 6.76 -7.88
CA GLY A 4 -8.57 6.60 -8.45
C GLY A 4 -8.92 5.18 -8.91
N LEU A 5 -8.03 4.19 -8.77
CA LEU A 5 -8.36 2.78 -8.97
C LEU A 5 -9.02 2.17 -7.74
N GLU A 6 -10.12 1.46 -7.96
CA GLU A 6 -10.74 0.57 -6.97
C GLU A 6 -9.89 -0.69 -6.77
N GLY A 7 -9.78 -1.12 -5.53
CA GLY A 7 -9.00 -2.30 -5.17
C GLY A 7 -9.17 -2.65 -3.71
N GLU A 8 -8.62 -3.79 -3.33
CA GLU A 8 -8.60 -4.29 -1.97
C GLU A 8 -7.30 -3.90 -1.27
N GLU A 9 -7.35 -3.71 0.04
CA GLU A 9 -6.21 -3.28 0.83
C GLU A 9 -6.10 -4.09 2.11
N ILE A 10 -4.86 -4.45 2.46
CA ILE A 10 -4.52 -5.11 3.72
C ILE A 10 -3.36 -4.36 4.36
N ALA A 11 -3.53 -4.02 5.64
CA ALA A 11 -2.51 -3.43 6.47
C ALA A 11 -2.27 -4.32 7.71
N VAL A 12 -1.04 -4.78 7.89
CA VAL A 12 -0.63 -5.62 9.01
C VAL A 12 0.50 -4.94 9.78
N SER A 13 0.42 -4.98 11.10
CA SER A 13 1.50 -4.54 11.98
C SER A 13 1.88 -5.66 12.96
N ALA A 14 3.17 -5.76 13.27
CA ALA A 14 3.68 -6.65 14.31
C ALA A 14 4.69 -5.91 15.19
N THR A 15 4.75 -6.28 16.47
CA THR A 15 5.78 -5.77 17.40
C THR A 15 6.66 -6.93 17.85
N ILE A 16 7.97 -6.81 17.59
CA ILE A 16 8.98 -7.82 17.92
C ILE A 16 10.12 -7.10 18.63
N GLU A 17 10.48 -7.55 19.84
CA GLU A 17 11.57 -6.97 20.65
C GLU A 17 11.48 -5.44 20.82
N GLY A 18 10.25 -4.93 20.98
CA GLY A 18 9.98 -3.50 21.15
C GLY A 18 10.07 -2.66 19.87
N LYS A 19 10.31 -3.29 18.71
CA LYS A 19 10.28 -2.64 17.39
C LYS A 19 8.98 -2.98 16.67
N THR A 20 8.38 -1.99 16.03
CA THR A 20 7.18 -2.18 15.20
C THR A 20 7.56 -2.38 13.74
N PHE A 21 6.90 -3.34 13.10
CA PHE A 21 7.04 -3.69 11.70
C PHE A 21 5.68 -3.55 11.02
N TYR A 22 5.68 -3.19 9.75
CA TYR A 22 4.48 -3.05 8.95
C TYR A 22 4.63 -3.78 7.61
N ALA A 23 3.51 -4.31 7.13
CA ALA A 23 3.32 -4.78 5.77
C ALA A 23 1.96 -4.25 5.27
N PHE A 24 2.00 -3.48 4.19
CA PHE A 24 0.83 -2.93 3.50
C PHE A 24 0.78 -3.48 2.09
N GLN A 25 -0.41 -3.79 1.62
CA GLN A 25 -0.67 -4.26 0.27
C GLN A 25 -1.97 -3.66 -0.24
N PHE A 26 -1.94 -3.20 -1.49
CA PHE A 26 -3.11 -2.83 -2.26
C PHE A 26 -3.14 -3.65 -3.55
N GLU A 27 -4.31 -4.17 -3.91
CA GLU A 27 -4.52 -4.93 -5.14
C GLU A 27 -5.71 -4.41 -5.94
N HIS A 28 -5.46 -4.06 -7.20
CA HIS A 28 -6.48 -3.87 -8.23
C HIS A 28 -6.52 -5.11 -9.11
N GLY A 29 -7.69 -5.77 -9.18
CA GLY A 29 -7.87 -7.03 -9.91
C GLY A 29 -7.65 -6.95 -11.43
N GLY A 30 -7.61 -5.74 -12.00
CA GLY A 30 -7.48 -5.49 -13.43
C GLY A 30 -8.80 -5.67 -14.19
N THR A 31 -8.80 -5.17 -15.43
CA THR A 31 -9.92 -5.29 -16.37
C THR A 31 -9.52 -6.18 -17.53
N LEU A 32 -10.36 -7.16 -17.86
CA LEU A 32 -10.14 -8.06 -18.99
C LEU A 32 -9.94 -7.25 -20.28
N GLU A 33 -8.95 -7.66 -21.09
CA GLU A 33 -8.61 -7.03 -22.38
C GLU A 33 -8.20 -5.54 -22.31
N SER A 34 -7.86 -5.02 -21.12
CA SER A 34 -7.36 -3.66 -20.95
C SER A 34 -5.86 -3.61 -20.67
N ASN A 35 -5.12 -2.92 -21.53
CA ASN A 35 -3.71 -2.61 -21.28
C ASN A 35 -3.53 -1.40 -20.35
N THR A 36 -4.57 -0.59 -20.15
CA THR A 36 -4.55 0.61 -19.27
C THR A 36 -5.06 0.32 -17.86
N ARG A 37 -5.70 -0.84 -17.65
CA ARG A 37 -6.16 -1.36 -16.36
C ARG A 37 -5.67 -2.80 -16.15
N PRO A 38 -4.36 -3.06 -16.13
CA PRO A 38 -3.85 -4.38 -15.80
C PRO A 38 -4.08 -4.69 -14.33
N TYR A 39 -3.82 -5.94 -13.92
CA TYR A 39 -3.60 -6.23 -12.51
C TYR A 39 -2.48 -5.34 -11.96
N ILE A 40 -2.73 -4.72 -10.81
CA ILE A 40 -1.77 -3.85 -10.13
C ILE A 40 -1.71 -4.26 -8.66
N ALA A 41 -0.51 -4.58 -8.19
CA ALA A 41 -0.20 -4.74 -6.77
C ALA A 41 0.81 -3.67 -6.35
N ILE A 42 0.53 -3.01 -5.23
CA ILE A 42 1.42 -2.06 -4.59
C ILE A 42 1.69 -2.58 -3.18
N GLU A 43 2.95 -2.75 -2.83
CA GLU A 43 3.36 -3.27 -1.52
C GLU A 43 4.34 -2.32 -0.84
N LEU A 44 4.16 -2.13 0.47
CA LEU A 44 5.09 -1.40 1.31
C LEU A 44 5.37 -2.18 2.59
N GLY A 45 6.65 -2.39 2.89
CA GLY A 45 7.09 -3.10 4.08
C GLY A 45 8.19 -2.37 4.83
N THR A 46 8.25 -2.57 6.13
CA THR A 46 9.40 -2.13 6.94
C THR A 46 10.59 -3.06 6.75
N HIS A 47 11.80 -2.52 6.72
CA HIS A 47 13.04 -3.32 6.68
C HIS A 47 13.32 -4.04 8.01
N GLU A 48 14.36 -4.88 8.01
CA GLU A 48 14.83 -5.70 9.13
C GLU A 48 15.02 -4.97 10.47
N ASN A 49 15.23 -3.65 10.43
CA ASN A 49 15.45 -2.83 11.62
C ASN A 49 14.15 -2.25 12.23
N GLY A 50 12.98 -2.57 11.66
CA GLY A 50 11.69 -2.04 12.09
C GLY A 50 11.37 -0.67 11.47
N SER A 51 10.27 -0.10 11.91
CA SER A 51 9.77 1.19 11.44
C SER A 51 10.31 2.36 12.26
N ASN A 52 10.42 3.52 11.60
CA ASN A 52 10.67 4.80 12.24
C ASN A 52 9.40 5.64 12.48
N PHE A 53 8.24 5.19 11.99
CA PHE A 53 6.94 5.82 12.27
C PHE A 53 6.71 5.84 13.79
N LYS A 54 6.17 6.95 14.29
CA LYS A 54 5.90 7.16 15.72
C LYS A 54 4.58 6.54 16.16
N SER A 55 3.72 6.19 15.23
CA SER A 55 2.42 5.56 15.49
C SER A 55 1.91 4.78 14.27
N ASN A 56 0.91 3.93 14.49
CA ASN A 56 0.18 3.27 13.40
C ASN A 56 -0.53 4.29 12.49
N ASP A 57 -1.09 5.35 13.07
CA ASP A 57 -1.79 6.41 12.32
C ASP A 57 -0.84 7.14 11.36
N GLU A 58 0.41 7.38 11.77
CA GLU A 58 1.43 7.95 10.89
C GLU A 58 1.80 7.02 9.74
N ALA A 59 1.92 5.71 10.03
CA ALA A 59 2.22 4.70 9.01
C ALA A 59 1.08 4.57 7.99
N LEU A 60 -0.17 4.54 8.47
CA LEU A 60 -1.37 4.53 7.62
C LEU A 60 -1.49 5.80 6.79
N ALA A 61 -1.29 6.98 7.38
CA ALA A 61 -1.34 8.24 6.63
C ALA A 61 -0.25 8.32 5.55
N PHE A 62 0.93 7.74 5.80
CA PHE A 62 1.97 7.63 4.78
C PHE A 62 1.53 6.71 3.64
N TRP A 63 0.96 5.55 3.98
CA TRP A 63 0.47 4.58 3.02
C TRP A 63 -0.66 5.14 2.15
N ASP A 64 -1.66 5.79 2.76
CA ASP A 64 -2.74 6.48 2.06
C ASP A 64 -2.19 7.49 1.06
N LYS A 65 -1.24 8.32 1.52
CA LYS A 65 -0.59 9.32 0.66
C LYS A 65 0.19 8.70 -0.50
N LEU A 66 0.81 7.53 -0.28
CA LEU A 66 1.49 6.79 -1.34
C LEU A 66 0.47 6.31 -2.38
N LEU A 67 -0.62 5.68 -1.95
CA LEU A 67 -1.69 5.21 -2.84
C LEU A 67 -2.36 6.36 -3.60
N ASP A 68 -2.66 7.47 -2.94
CA ASP A 68 -3.22 8.67 -3.56
C ASP A 68 -2.26 9.30 -4.58
N SER A 69 -0.95 9.15 -4.39
CA SER A 69 0.07 9.65 -5.32
C SER A 69 0.29 8.75 -6.54
N PHE A 70 -0.21 7.52 -6.50
CA PHE A 70 -0.15 6.60 -7.64
C PHE A 70 -0.92 7.21 -8.82
N LYS A 71 -0.37 7.10 -10.03
CA LYS A 71 -0.99 7.63 -11.24
C LYS A 71 -1.14 6.50 -12.25
N PRO A 72 -2.30 5.84 -12.29
CA PRO A 72 -2.57 4.88 -13.35
C PRO A 72 -2.54 5.59 -14.71
N LEU A 73 -2.27 4.84 -15.78
CA LEU A 73 -2.39 5.37 -17.13
C LEU A 73 -3.84 5.84 -17.37
N PRO A 74 -4.08 6.92 -18.14
CA PRO A 74 -5.43 7.30 -18.52
C PRO A 74 -6.10 6.17 -19.31
N GLU A 75 -7.43 6.12 -19.24
CA GLU A 75 -8.25 5.24 -20.08
C GLU A 75 -8.32 5.75 -21.52
#